data_AF-A0A015JGV0-F1
#
_entry.id   AF-A0A015JGV0-F1
#
_cell.length_a   1.000
_cell.length_b   1.000
_cell.length_c   1.000
_cell.angle_alpha   90.00
_cell.angle_beta   90.00
_cell.angle_gamma   90.00
#
_symmetry.space_group_name_H-M   'P 1'
#
loop_
_entity.id
_entity.type
_entity.pdbx_description
1 polymer ?
#
loop_
_entity_poly.entity_id
_entity_poly.type
_entity_poly.pdbx_seq_one_letter_code
_entity_poly.pdbx_strand_id
1 'polypeptide(L)'
;MYWVEFTAIFDHRRKKGNRSPTQMYNILSDEIGLSPGTLASFYHHRTKPRKTTTMNKIIPWIEREGKGVVSFASSNSSIINNEVSNS
;
A
#
# COMPACT_ATOMS: atom_id res chain seq x y z
N MET A 1 6.59 -5.09 -6.41
CA MET A 1 6.09 -6.33 -5.73
C MET A 1 5.36 -5.86 -4.49
N TYR A 2 4.01 -5.88 -4.50
CA TYR A 2 3.14 -5.15 -3.56
C TYR A 2 3.42 -5.35 -2.06
N TRP A 3 4.11 -6.41 -1.68
CA TRP A 3 4.54 -6.63 -0.30
C TRP A 3 5.51 -5.55 0.23
N VAL A 4 6.48 -5.11 -0.60
CA VAL A 4 7.47 -4.09 -0.20
C VAL A 4 6.79 -2.73 0.00
N GLU A 5 5.90 -2.36 -0.92
CA GLU A 5 5.13 -1.11 -0.83
C GLU A 5 4.16 -1.15 0.37
N PHE A 6 3.47 -2.28 0.57
CA PHE A 6 2.59 -2.47 1.72
C PHE A 6 3.34 -2.27 3.04
N THR A 7 4.45 -2.97 3.23
CA THR A 7 5.23 -2.90 4.48
C THR A 7 5.82 -1.52 4.72
N ALA A 8 6.30 -0.83 3.69
CA ALA A 8 6.79 0.54 3.78
C ALA A 8 5.69 1.53 4.21
N ILE A 9 4.52 1.49 3.55
CA ILE A 9 3.38 2.36 3.89
C ILE A 9 2.85 2.03 5.29
N PHE A 10 2.74 0.73 5.62
CA PHE A 10 2.31 0.25 6.93
C PHE A 10 3.21 0.81 8.03
N ASP A 11 4.53 0.68 7.89
CA ASP A 11 5.49 1.13 8.88
C ASP A 11 5.51 2.65 9.02
N HIS A 12 5.41 3.38 7.91
CA HIS A 12 5.31 4.84 7.95
C HIS A 12 4.10 5.28 8.76
N ARG A 13 2.92 4.72 8.46
CA ARG A 13 1.65 5.10 9.08
C ARG A 13 1.55 4.64 10.54
N ARG A 14 2.19 3.50 10.86
CA ARG A 14 2.38 3.01 12.25
C ARG A 14 3.23 3.98 13.07
N LYS A 15 4.41 4.36 12.56
CA LYS A 15 5.36 5.27 13.24
C LYS A 15 4.76 6.67 13.39
N LYS A 16 4.10 7.20 12.35
CA LYS A 16 3.43 8.51 12.38
C LYS A 16 2.37 8.60 13.47
N GLY A 17 1.67 7.50 13.76
CA GLY A 17 0.66 7.43 14.80
C GLY A 17 1.13 6.93 16.17
N ASN A 18 2.43 6.64 16.35
CA ASN A 18 2.96 5.93 17.53
C ASN A 18 2.13 4.69 17.93
N ARG A 19 1.69 3.91 16.93
CA ARG A 19 0.83 2.74 17.13
C ARG A 19 1.62 1.46 17.22
N SER A 20 1.13 0.49 17.98
CA SER A 20 1.65 -0.87 17.90
C SER A 20 1.26 -1.54 16.57
N PRO A 21 2.00 -2.56 16.09
CA PRO A 21 1.62 -3.32 14.91
C PRO A 21 0.18 -3.87 15.01
N THR A 22 -0.22 -4.37 16.18
CA THR A 22 -1.57 -4.89 16.43
C THR A 22 -2.64 -3.84 16.25
N GLN A 23 -2.46 -2.64 16.81
CA GLN A 23 -3.40 -1.54 16.63
C GLN A 23 -3.52 -1.14 15.16
N MET A 24 -2.39 -1.14 14.45
CA MET A 24 -2.37 -0.82 13.02
C MET A 24 -3.10 -1.88 12.19
N TYR A 25 -2.95 -3.17 12.51
CA TYR A 25 -3.72 -4.22 11.84
C TYR A 25 -5.22 -4.08 12.05
N ASN A 26 -5.67 -3.68 13.25
CA ASN A 26 -7.09 -3.46 13.52
C ASN A 26 -7.63 -2.27 12.72
N ILE A 27 -6.91 -1.15 12.68
CA ILE A 27 -7.33 0.02 11.89
C ILE A 27 -7.41 -0.32 10.40
N LEU A 28 -6.39 -0.99 9.87
CA LEU A 28 -6.42 -1.43 8.47
C LEU A 28 -7.51 -2.46 8.23
N SER A 29 -7.78 -3.32 9.20
CA SER A 29 -8.87 -4.30 9.13
C SER A 29 -10.22 -3.61 8.90
N ASP A 30 -10.49 -2.56 9.65
CA ASP A 30 -11.70 -1.75 9.51
C ASP A 30 -11.74 -0.99 8.18
N GLU A 31 -10.59 -0.47 7.71
CA GLU A 31 -10.52 0.31 6.46
C GLU A 31 -10.75 -0.49 5.17
N ILE A 32 -10.21 -1.71 5.10
CA ILE A 32 -10.26 -2.52 3.86
C ILE A 32 -11.05 -3.82 4.00
N GLY A 33 -11.58 -4.09 5.19
CA GLY A 33 -12.40 -5.27 5.50
C GLY A 33 -11.63 -6.57 5.36
N LEU A 34 -10.36 -6.60 5.74
CA LEU A 34 -9.57 -7.83 5.87
C LEU A 34 -9.36 -8.13 7.35
N SER A 35 -9.36 -9.41 7.77
CA SER A 35 -9.12 -9.70 9.18
C SER A 35 -7.70 -9.30 9.62
N PRO A 36 -7.48 -8.87 10.87
CA PRO A 36 -6.15 -8.51 11.36
C PRO A 36 -5.15 -9.66 11.22
N GLY A 37 -5.60 -10.91 11.41
CA GLY A 37 -4.77 -12.09 11.21
C GLY A 37 -4.32 -12.30 9.76
N THR A 38 -5.16 -11.92 8.78
CA THR A 38 -4.79 -11.96 7.35
C THR A 38 -3.73 -10.90 7.05
N LEU A 39 -3.86 -9.71 7.62
CA LEU A 39 -2.89 -8.62 7.46
C LEU A 39 -1.55 -8.94 8.12
N ALA A 40 -1.56 -9.47 9.34
CA ALA A 40 -0.36 -9.93 10.04
C ALA A 40 0.33 -11.04 9.25
N SER A 41 -0.42 -12.02 8.74
CA SER A 41 0.13 -13.10 7.91
C SER A 41 0.76 -12.57 6.63
N PHE A 42 0.15 -11.56 5.99
CA PHE A 42 0.72 -10.92 4.80
C PHE A 42 1.97 -10.10 5.12
N TYR A 43 1.97 -9.36 6.23
CA TYR A 43 3.12 -8.57 6.68
C TYR A 43 4.34 -9.46 6.99
N HIS A 44 4.14 -10.56 7.71
CA HIS A 44 5.23 -11.45 8.12
C HIS A 44 5.72 -12.38 7.02
N HIS A 45 4.87 -12.73 6.04
CA HIS A 45 5.25 -13.66 4.99
C HIS A 45 5.38 -12.97 3.63
N ARG A 46 6.60 -12.99 3.09
CA ARG A 46 6.90 -12.62 1.68
C ARG A 46 6.41 -13.68 0.68
N THR A 47 5.62 -14.67 1.11
CA THR A 47 5.04 -15.67 0.22
C THR A 47 3.91 -15.05 -0.59
N LYS A 48 3.88 -15.34 -1.89
CA LYS A 48 2.80 -14.92 -2.80
C LYS A 48 1.47 -15.31 -2.15
N PRO A 49 0.61 -14.36 -1.76
CA PRO A 49 -0.67 -14.72 -1.18
C PRO A 49 -1.44 -15.54 -2.21
N ARG A 50 -1.74 -16.79 -1.87
CA ARG A 50 -2.52 -17.71 -2.71
C ARG A 50 -3.94 -17.20 -3.00
N LYS A 51 -4.39 -16.15 -2.31
CA LYS A 51 -5.75 -15.62 -2.35
C LYS A 51 -5.79 -14.28 -3.10
N THR A 52 -6.38 -14.31 -4.29
CA THR A 52 -6.72 -13.12 -5.10
C THR A 52 -7.54 -12.10 -4.30
N THR A 53 -8.44 -12.55 -3.40
CA THR A 53 -9.28 -11.69 -2.55
C THR A 53 -8.49 -10.76 -1.62
N THR A 54 -7.34 -11.21 -1.09
CA THR A 54 -6.48 -10.38 -0.24
C THR A 54 -5.78 -9.30 -1.06
N MET A 55 -5.26 -9.67 -2.24
CA MET A 55 -4.61 -8.73 -3.15
C MET A 55 -5.59 -7.69 -3.70
N ASN A 56 -6.83 -8.07 -4.02
CA ASN A 56 -7.87 -7.17 -4.51
C ASN A 56 -8.22 -6.04 -3.51
N LYS A 57 -7.95 -6.24 -2.22
CA LYS A 57 -8.17 -5.22 -1.17
C LYS A 57 -6.88 -4.45 -0.83
N ILE A 58 -5.73 -5.13 -0.86
CA ILE A 58 -4.44 -4.53 -0.55
C ILE A 58 -3.95 -3.62 -1.68
N ILE A 59 -4.10 -4.01 -2.96
CA ILE A 59 -3.61 -3.21 -4.10
C ILE A 59 -4.29 -1.84 -4.15
N PRO A 60 -5.63 -1.70 -4.12
CA PRO A 60 -6.27 -0.38 -4.13
C PRO A 60 -5.90 0.47 -2.92
N TRP A 61 -5.66 -0.17 -1.77
CA TRP A 61 -5.20 0.54 -0.57
C TRP A 61 -3.78 1.08 -0.74
N ILE A 62 -2.86 0.28 -1.28
CA ILE A 62 -1.50 0.71 -1.63
C ILE A 62 -1.55 1.82 -2.66
N GLU A 63 -2.39 1.74 -3.68
CA GLU A 63 -2.49 2.80 -4.70
C GLU A 63 -3.05 4.09 -4.12
N ARG A 64 -4.04 4.00 -3.22
CA ARG A 64 -4.62 5.16 -2.52
C ARG A 64 -3.61 5.84 -1.59
N GLU A 65 -2.95 5.07 -0.73
CA GLU A 65 -2.05 5.59 0.31
C GLU A 65 -0.65 5.89 -0.27
N GLY A 66 -0.24 5.05 -1.21
CA GLY A 66 1.00 5.16 -1.96
C GLY A 66 1.05 6.42 -2.80
N LYS A 67 -0.07 6.91 -3.36
CA LYS A 67 -0.10 8.21 -4.09
C LYS A 67 0.42 9.40 -3.29
N GLY A 68 0.43 9.35 -1.95
CA GLY A 68 1.09 10.35 -1.09
C GLY A 68 2.58 10.08 -0.79
N VAL A 69 3.05 8.84 -1.03
CA VAL A 69 4.42 8.37 -0.78
C VAL A 69 5.25 8.27 -2.07
N VAL A 70 4.64 8.04 -3.24
CA VAL A 70 5.32 7.97 -4.56
C VAL A 70 5.84 9.31 -5.09
N SER A 71 5.54 10.45 -4.46
CA SER A 71 6.31 11.67 -4.77
C SER A 71 7.81 11.52 -4.45
N PHE A 72 8.21 10.49 -3.69
CA PHE A 72 9.62 10.13 -3.46
C PHE A 72 10.20 9.09 -4.44
N ALA A 73 9.39 8.46 -5.30
CA ALA A 73 9.87 7.46 -6.26
C ALA A 73 9.58 7.84 -7.74
N SER A 74 9.05 9.03 -8.01
CA SER A 74 8.83 9.53 -9.37
C SER A 74 10.08 10.06 -10.08
N SER A 75 11.29 9.89 -9.54
CA SER A 75 12.52 10.19 -10.26
C SER A 75 13.01 9.01 -11.12
N ASN A 76 12.12 8.29 -11.84
CA ASN A 76 12.54 7.58 -13.06
C ASN A 76 11.34 7.10 -13.90
N SER A 77 10.72 8.00 -14.66
CA SER A 77 10.03 7.64 -15.91
C SER A 77 9.82 8.92 -16.71
N SER A 78 10.88 9.33 -17.39
CA SER A 78 10.82 10.28 -18.49
C SER A 78 9.76 9.86 -19.51
N ILE A 79 8.63 10.57 -19.55
CA ILE A 79 7.94 10.84 -20.82
C ILE A 79 7.65 12.34 -20.83
N ILE A 80 8.58 13.02 -21.48
CA ILE A 80 8.49 14.39 -21.93
C ILE A 80 7.75 14.36 -23.28
N ASN A 81 6.92 15.39 -23.51
CA ASN A 81 6.37 15.91 -24.78
C ASN A 81 5.01 15.38 -25.27
N ASN A 82 4.12 16.19 -25.84
CA ASN A 82 3.91 17.65 -25.87
C ASN A 82 2.55 17.91 -26.57
N GLU A 83 1.95 19.06 -26.28
CA GLU A 83 0.97 19.81 -27.11
C GLU A 83 -0.47 19.31 -27.25
N VAL A 84 -1.32 19.97 -26.46
CA VAL A 84 -2.65 20.43 -26.87
C VAL A 84 -2.51 21.23 -28.17
N SER A 85 -3.15 20.75 -29.24
CA SER A 85 -3.56 21.61 -30.35
C SER A 85 -5.08 21.68 -30.38
N ASN A 86 -5.59 22.84 -29.96
CA ASN A 86 -6.93 23.30 -30.29
C ASN A 86 -6.91 23.93 -31.70
N SER A 87 -8.03 23.72 -32.41
CA SER A 87 -8.50 24.37 -33.65
C SER A 87 -7.96 23.84 -34.98
#